data_AF-A0A7X4YEJ9-F1
#
_entry.id   AF-A0A7X4YEJ9-F1
#
_cell.length_a   1.000
_cell.length_b   1.000
_cell.length_c   1.000
_cell.angle_alpha   90.00
_cell.angle_beta   90.00
_cell.angle_gamma   90.00
#
_symmetry.space_group_name_H-M   'P 1'
#
loop_
_entity.id
_entity.type
_entity.pdbx_description
1 polymer ?
#
loop_
_entity_poly.entity_id
_entity_poly.type
_entity_poly.pdbx_seq_one_letter_code
_entity_poly.pdbx_strand_id
1 'polypeptide(L)'
;MGMYGEVLGIGPFRRELVPFLQQPEAWHRNTRDGAIIVVSVFLAPEGSSRSRKLAGCMGAEAWDFNTHALDPWRVDVEAVRRFLYPGEEHRLECFLRLRDAGFEFFFQPNG
;
A
#
# COMPACT_ATOMS: atom_id res chain seq x y z
N MET A 1 -20.58 12.20 -3.67
CA MET A 1 -19.76 11.56 -2.61
C MET A 1 -18.49 11.04 -3.26
N GLY A 2 -17.33 11.30 -2.65
CA GLY A 2 -16.03 10.91 -3.17
C GLY A 2 -15.57 9.59 -2.55
N MET A 3 -14.97 8.72 -3.36
CA MET A 3 -14.35 7.48 -2.87
C MET A 3 -12.90 7.76 -2.47
N TYR A 4 -12.55 7.45 -1.23
CA TYR A 4 -11.20 7.34 -0.71
C TYR A 4 -10.65 5.94 -1.03
N GLY A 5 -9.46 5.85 -1.61
CA GLY A 5 -8.80 4.57 -1.88
C GLY A 5 -7.57 4.41 -1.03
N GLU A 6 -7.35 3.22 -0.49
CA GLU A 6 -6.15 2.88 0.26
C GLU A 6 -5.60 1.52 -0.18
N VAL A 7 -4.28 1.37 -0.11
CA VAL A 7 -3.62 0.07 -0.24
C VAL A 7 -3.01 -0.28 1.10
N LEU A 8 -3.47 -1.39 1.67
CA LEU A 8 -2.95 -1.97 2.89
C LEU A 8 -1.93 -3.05 2.56
N GLY A 9 -0.88 -3.17 3.37
CA GLY A 9 0.04 -4.30 3.40
C GLY A 9 -0.12 -5.07 4.71
N ILE A 10 -0.20 -6.40 4.62
CA ILE A 10 -0.32 -7.30 5.77
C ILE A 10 0.82 -8.32 5.70
N GLY A 11 1.61 -8.41 6.76
CA GLY A 11 2.76 -9.31 6.75
C GLY A 11 3.53 -9.37 8.07
N PRO A 12 4.53 -10.25 8.16
CA PRO A 12 5.33 -10.40 9.36
C PRO A 12 6.24 -9.19 9.55
N PHE A 13 6.15 -8.57 10.72
CA PHE A 13 7.07 -7.53 11.14
C PHE A 13 8.50 -8.08 11.24
N ARG A 14 9.46 -7.29 10.78
CA ARG A 14 10.88 -7.46 11.04
C ARG A 14 11.46 -6.10 11.37
N ARG A 15 12.34 -6.03 12.36
CA ARG A 15 12.96 -4.76 12.78
C ARG A 15 13.61 -3.99 11.63
N GLU A 16 14.22 -4.69 10.67
CA GLU A 16 14.84 -4.11 9.47
C GLU A 16 13.84 -3.40 8.52
N LEU A 17 12.55 -3.68 8.63
CA LEU A 17 11.51 -3.09 7.78
C LEU A 17 11.02 -1.74 8.30
N VAL A 18 11.36 -1.35 9.53
CA VAL A 18 10.91 -0.11 10.18
C VAL A 18 11.07 1.15 9.30
N PRO A 19 12.19 1.37 8.58
CA PRO A 19 12.33 2.54 7.70
C PRO A 19 11.32 2.59 6.55
N PHE A 20 10.69 1.46 6.22
CA PHE A 20 9.74 1.33 5.13
C PHE A 20 8.28 1.30 5.60
N LEU A 21 8.03 1.40 6.91
CA LEU A 21 6.69 1.48 7.48
C LEU A 21 6.27 2.96 7.53
N GLN A 22 5.01 3.26 7.22
CA GLN A 22 4.49 4.63 7.28
C GLN A 22 4.30 5.11 8.73
N GLN A 23 4.13 4.19 9.68
CA GLN A 23 4.00 4.52 11.09
C GLN A 23 5.34 4.92 11.71
N PRO A 24 5.35 5.82 12.71
CA PRO A 24 6.57 6.20 13.42
C PRO A 24 7.27 4.98 14.04
N GLU A 25 8.61 4.94 13.97
CA GLU A 25 9.42 3.87 14.56
C GLU A 25 9.08 3.59 16.04
N ALA A 26 8.75 4.63 16.80
CA ALA A 26 8.38 4.52 18.21
C ALA A 26 7.19 3.57 18.45
N TRP A 27 6.28 3.44 17.47
CA TRP A 27 5.11 2.57 17.56
C TRP A 27 5.48 1.09 17.47
N HIS A 28 6.63 0.78 16.87
CA HIS A 28 7.14 -0.58 16.68
C HIS A 28 8.20 -0.98 17.70
N ARG A 29 8.53 -0.13 18.68
CA ARG A 29 9.60 -0.36 19.66
C ARG A 29 9.51 -1.75 20.32
N ASN A 30 8.30 -2.14 20.71
CA ASN A 30 8.00 -3.39 21.39
C ASN A 30 7.33 -4.44 20.48
N THR A 31 7.21 -4.18 19.18
CA THR A 31 6.69 -5.18 18.24
C THR A 31 7.70 -6.32 18.12
N ARG A 32 7.20 -7.54 18.33
CA ARG A 32 7.99 -8.76 18.23
C ARG A 32 8.23 -9.09 16.75
N ASP A 33 9.44 -9.49 16.40
CA ASP A 33 9.71 -10.02 15.07
C ASP A 33 8.80 -11.22 14.78
N GLY A 34 8.29 -11.30 13.55
CA GLY A 34 7.30 -12.28 13.12
C GLY A 34 5.86 -11.95 13.47
N ALA A 35 5.59 -10.91 14.28
CA ALA A 35 4.21 -10.48 14.54
C ALA A 35 3.55 -9.98 13.24
N ILE A 36 2.33 -10.42 12.95
CA ILE A 36 1.58 -9.92 11.79
C ILE A 36 1.14 -8.49 12.06
N ILE A 37 1.52 -7.57 11.18
CA ILE A 37 1.15 -6.16 11.24
C ILE A 37 0.39 -5.76 9.98
N VAL A 38 -0.43 -4.73 10.12
CA VAL A 38 -1.14 -4.07 9.02
C VAL A 38 -0.54 -2.68 8.86
N VAL A 39 -0.19 -2.32 7.63
CA VAL A 39 0.38 -1.01 7.30
C VAL A 39 -0.35 -0.38 6.13
N SER A 40 -0.53 0.94 6.21
CA SER A 40 -0.96 1.71 5.05
C SER A 40 0.24 1.94 4.13
N VAL A 41 0.07 1.74 2.83
CA VAL A 41 1.16 1.86 1.86
C VAL A 41 0.90 3.00 0.87
N PHE A 42 -0.32 3.08 0.36
CA PHE A 42 -0.76 4.18 -0.50
C PHE A 42 -2.11 4.72 -0.07
N LEU A 43 -2.25 6.04 -0.12
CA LEU A 43 -3.50 6.74 0.16
C LEU A 43 -3.89 7.61 -1.04
N ALA A 44 -5.15 7.53 -1.42
CA ALA A 44 -5.81 8.40 -2.39
C ALA A 44 -7.01 9.08 -1.71
N PRO A 45 -6.78 10.11 -0.87
CA PRO A 45 -7.86 10.78 -0.14
C PRO A 45 -8.73 11.68 -1.02
N GLU A 46 -8.22 12.07 -2.18
CA GLU A 46 -8.81 13.11 -3.04
C GLU A 46 -9.63 12.51 -4.18
N GLY A 47 -10.93 12.34 -3.92
CA GLY A 47 -11.94 12.15 -4.96
C GLY A 47 -11.89 10.81 -5.70
N SER A 48 -13.06 10.41 -6.22
CA SER A 48 -13.23 9.07 -6.80
C SER A 48 -12.33 8.80 -8.01
N SER A 49 -11.82 9.83 -8.69
CA SER A 49 -10.92 9.66 -9.83
C SER A 49 -9.51 9.21 -9.43
N ARG A 50 -8.94 9.78 -8.36
CA ARG A 50 -7.59 9.42 -7.90
C ARG A 50 -7.58 8.01 -7.32
N SER A 51 -8.62 7.66 -6.57
CA SER A 51 -8.78 6.32 -5.97
C SER A 51 -8.96 5.23 -7.03
N ARG A 52 -9.73 5.48 -8.10
CA ARG A 52 -9.81 4.55 -9.25
C ARG A 52 -8.48 4.43 -9.99
N LYS A 53 -7.74 5.54 -10.14
CA LYS A 53 -6.41 5.51 -10.76
C LYS A 53 -5.43 4.68 -9.92
N LEU A 54 -5.48 4.82 -8.59
CA LEU A 54 -4.69 3.98 -7.68
C LEU A 54 -5.04 2.50 -7.84
N ALA A 55 -6.33 2.15 -7.82
CA ALA A 55 -6.78 0.77 -8.06
C ALA A 55 -6.22 0.22 -9.38
N GLY A 56 -6.34 0.99 -10.48
CA GLY A 56 -5.82 0.60 -11.78
C GLY A 56 -4.30 0.38 -11.80
N CYS A 57 -3.51 1.21 -11.10
CA CYS A 57 -2.06 1.00 -10.99
C CYS A 57 -1.73 -0.32 -10.28
N MET A 58 -2.57 -0.72 -9.32
CA MET A 58 -2.42 -1.95 -8.55
C MET A 58 -3.00 -3.19 -9.27
N GLY A 59 -3.64 -3.02 -10.43
CA GLY A 59 -4.32 -4.11 -11.13
C GLY A 59 -5.69 -4.47 -10.55
N ALA A 60 -6.29 -3.58 -9.76
CA ALA A 60 -7.63 -3.74 -9.19
C ALA A 60 -8.67 -2.87 -9.91
N GLU A 61 -9.92 -3.33 -9.88
CA GLU A 61 -11.09 -2.50 -10.18
C GLU A 61 -11.75 -2.04 -8.87
N ALA A 62 -12.03 -0.75 -8.76
CA ALA A 62 -12.31 -0.14 -7.47
C ALA A 62 -13.55 -0.71 -6.77
N TRP A 63 -14.57 -1.14 -7.53
CA TRP A 63 -15.80 -1.74 -7.01
C TRP A 63 -15.93 -3.23 -7.32
N ASP A 64 -14.91 -3.85 -7.90
CA ASP A 64 -14.84 -5.30 -8.04
C ASP A 64 -14.00 -5.88 -6.90
N PHE A 65 -14.69 -6.27 -5.83
CA PHE A 65 -14.08 -6.83 -4.62
C PHE A 65 -13.28 -8.12 -4.87
N ASN A 66 -13.51 -8.82 -5.99
CA ASN A 66 -12.72 -10.00 -6.34
C ASN A 66 -11.27 -9.65 -6.70
N THR A 67 -11.01 -8.37 -7.01
CA THR A 67 -9.68 -7.88 -7.42
C THR A 67 -8.94 -7.13 -6.31
N HIS A 68 -9.54 -7.01 -5.12
CA HIS A 68 -8.98 -6.23 -4.03
C HIS A 68 -7.79 -6.90 -3.36
N ALA A 69 -7.73 -8.24 -3.35
CA ALA A 69 -6.50 -8.95 -3.07
C ALA A 69 -5.55 -8.79 -4.25
N LEU A 70 -4.47 -8.03 -4.04
CA LEU A 70 -3.56 -7.64 -5.11
C LEU A 70 -2.50 -8.73 -5.32
N ASP A 71 -2.11 -8.94 -6.58
CA ASP A 71 -0.86 -9.62 -6.90
C ASP A 71 0.26 -8.58 -6.97
N PRO A 72 1.13 -8.46 -5.95
CA PRO A 72 2.12 -7.39 -5.88
C PRO A 72 3.23 -7.52 -6.93
N TRP A 73 3.36 -8.69 -7.57
CA TRP A 73 4.31 -8.91 -8.66
C TRP A 73 3.76 -8.49 -10.03
N ARG A 74 2.44 -8.27 -10.13
CA ARG A 74 1.77 -7.79 -11.36
C ARG A 74 1.42 -6.31 -11.33
N VAL A 75 1.72 -5.61 -10.24
CA VAL A 75 1.53 -4.15 -10.11
C VAL A 75 2.35 -3.41 -11.17
N ASP A 76 1.73 -2.42 -11.82
CA ASP A 76 2.41 -1.56 -12.79
C ASP A 76 3.22 -0.48 -12.05
N VAL A 77 4.48 -0.82 -11.76
CA VAL A 77 5.43 0.04 -11.05
C VAL A 77 5.60 1.41 -11.72
N GLU A 78 5.57 1.47 -13.05
CA GLU A 78 5.74 2.73 -13.77
C GLU A 78 4.46 3.57 -13.74
N ALA A 79 3.29 2.95 -13.77
CA ALA A 79 2.03 3.65 -13.51
C ALA A 79 1.98 4.20 -12.07
N VAL A 80 2.43 3.44 -11.07
CA VAL A 80 2.54 3.92 -9.68
C VAL A 80 3.51 5.10 -9.60
N ARG A 81 4.70 5.01 -10.22
CA ARG A 81 5.68 6.11 -10.25
C ARG A 81 5.07 7.41 -10.81
N ARG A 82 4.24 7.32 -11.85
CA ARG A 82 3.53 8.46 -12.46
C ARG A 82 2.30 8.93 -11.68
N PHE A 83 1.80 8.10 -10.78
CA PHE A 83 0.65 8.41 -9.92
C PHE A 83 1.06 9.26 -8.71
N LEU A 84 2.25 8.99 -8.15
CA LEU A 84 2.79 9.68 -6.99
C LEU A 84 3.00 11.18 -7.24
N TYR A 85 2.73 11.97 -6.20
CA TYR A 85 3.11 13.38 -6.22
C TYR A 85 4.63 13.53 -6.04
N PRO A 86 5.23 14.64 -6.52
CA PRO A 86 6.64 14.93 -6.24
C PRO A 86 6.91 14.91 -4.73
N GLY A 87 7.94 14.17 -4.31
CA GLY A 87 8.27 13.97 -2.88
C GLY A 87 7.64 12.72 -2.24
N GLU A 88 6.78 11.98 -2.94
CA GLU A 88 6.21 10.71 -2.46
C GLU A 88 6.97 9.47 -2.97
N GLU A 89 8.13 9.63 -3.61
CA GLU A 89 8.87 8.55 -4.27
C GLU A 89 9.23 7.41 -3.31
N HIS A 90 9.49 7.75 -2.04
CA HIS A 90 9.78 6.77 -0.99
C HIS A 90 8.61 5.80 -0.76
N ARG A 91 7.35 6.16 -1.06
CA ARG A 91 6.21 5.24 -0.94
C ARG A 91 6.30 4.05 -1.89
N LEU A 92 6.81 4.28 -3.11
CA LEU A 92 7.06 3.18 -4.05
C LEU A 92 8.18 2.27 -3.53
N GLU A 93 9.23 2.83 -2.97
CA GLU A 93 10.29 2.06 -2.31
C GLU A 93 9.73 1.21 -1.16
N CYS A 94 8.91 1.81 -0.28
CA CYS A 94 8.23 1.10 0.80
C CYS A 94 7.44 -0.11 0.28
N PHE A 95 6.60 0.10 -0.74
CA PHE A 95 5.82 -0.97 -1.35
C PHE A 95 6.71 -2.12 -1.84
N LEU A 96 7.77 -1.80 -2.59
CA LEU A 96 8.68 -2.81 -3.15
C LEU A 96 9.40 -3.60 -2.05
N ARG A 97 9.86 -2.92 -0.99
CA ARG A 97 10.54 -3.57 0.15
C ARG A 97 9.60 -4.47 0.94
N LEU A 98 8.35 -4.05 1.14
CA LEU A 98 7.34 -4.87 1.81
C LEU A 98 6.91 -6.07 0.96
N ARG A 99 6.78 -5.90 -0.36
CA ARG A 99 6.53 -7.00 -1.30
C ARG A 99 7.63 -8.05 -1.22
N ASP A 100 8.88 -7.62 -1.31
CA ASP A 100 10.03 -8.53 -1.26
C ASP A 100 10.16 -9.21 0.12
N ALA A 101 9.59 -8.61 1.18
CA ALA A 101 9.48 -9.19 2.51
C ALA A 101 8.30 -10.18 2.67
N GLY A 102 7.48 -10.37 1.64
CA GLY A 102 6.35 -11.30 1.63
C GLY A 102 5.06 -10.74 2.21
N PHE A 103 4.86 -9.42 2.19
CA PHE A 103 3.57 -8.83 2.54
C PHE A 103 2.53 -9.13 1.45
N GLU A 104 1.32 -9.42 1.90
CA GLU A 104 0.12 -9.45 1.06
C GLU A 104 -0.46 -8.03 1.01
N PHE A 105 -1.08 -7.66 -0.12
CA PHE A 105 -1.61 -6.31 -0.31
C PHE A 105 -3.08 -6.33 -0.68
N PHE A 106 -3.80 -5.35 -0.17
CA PHE A 106 -5.23 -5.22 -0.39
C PHE A 106 -5.57 -3.78 -0.77
N PHE A 107 -6.31 -3.61 -1.88
CA PHE A 107 -6.95 -2.33 -2.17
C PHE A 107 -8.27 -2.25 -1.40
N GLN A 108 -8.47 -1.15 -0.67
CA GLN A 108 -9.68 -0.89 0.09
C GLN A 108 -10.33 0.43 -0.40
N PRO A 109 -11.50 0.37 -1.05
CA PRO A 109 -12.31 1.55 -1.30
C PRO A 109 -13.11 1.89 -0.03
N ASN A 110 -13.09 3.16 0.37
CA ASN A 110 -13.95 3.75 1.38
C ASN A 110 -14.79 4.84 0.68
N GLY A 111 -16.12 4.86 0.84
CA GLY A 111 -17.01 5.75 0.08
C GLY A 111 -18.19 6.27 0.88
#